data_AF-A0A957M3C3-F1
#
_entry.id   AF-A0A957M3C3-F1
#
_cell.length_a   1.000
_cell.length_b   1.000
_cell.length_c   1.000
_cell.angle_alpha   90.00
_cell.angle_beta   90.00
_cell.angle_gamma   90.00
#
_symmetry.space_group_name_H-M   'P 1'
#
loop_
_entity.id
_entity.type
_entity.pdbx_description
1 polymer ?
#
loop_
_entity_poly.entity_id
_entity_poly.type
_entity_poly.pdbx_seq_one_letter_code
_entity_poly.pdbx_strand_id
1 'polypeptide(L)'
;MAIIQHLIVDEFGSFIAKKSGRLRVTCQGEKRVEAPLMHLETVLISGRGVSLSSDTVAACAEQGIPIHFLDSRGQPVGSLYSAGLAATVQTRRAQLKALEDERGVAVAKAVAGGKIRNQTNLLKYMSKYRKEKQPDLYAEVRLLADEVQDHLAELERWQGDAIQDIRGQILSTEGRAAKKYWQAIGLLQIMDAEWPGRRTQGATDPFNAALNYGYGILYSQVERALVLAGLDPYAGFLHVDRPGKASLVFDLVEEFRQTAVDRTVMAIFNRGMAIELDDRHRLTEEARRSIAEKVLARLNAVEPYEEKRYPLRAIIQMQARHLAGFLRGERVRYEPFVAAW
;
A
#
# COMPACT_ATOMS: atom_id res chain seq x y z
N MET A 1 -8.14 0.78 -31.43
CA MET A 1 -8.92 1.14 -30.23
C MET A 1 -8.05 0.91 -29.01
N ALA A 2 -8.03 1.83 -28.05
CA ALA A 2 -7.33 1.62 -26.80
C ALA A 2 -7.92 0.39 -26.08
N ILE A 3 -7.06 -0.50 -25.59
CA ILE A 3 -7.46 -1.67 -24.81
C ILE A 3 -7.91 -1.17 -23.44
N ILE A 4 -9.17 -1.42 -23.08
CA ILE A 4 -9.71 -1.03 -21.77
C ILE A 4 -9.57 -2.23 -20.84
N GLN A 5 -8.62 -2.14 -19.90
CA GLN A 5 -8.41 -3.16 -18.87
C GLN A 5 -9.22 -2.89 -17.59
N HIS A 6 -9.53 -1.62 -17.32
CA HIS A 6 -10.29 -1.21 -16.15
C HIS A 6 -11.45 -0.33 -16.60
N LEU A 7 -12.69 -0.82 -16.46
CA LEU A 7 -13.88 -0.05 -16.81
C LEU A 7 -14.32 0.77 -15.60
N ILE A 8 -14.25 2.09 -15.69
CA ILE A 8 -14.70 3.01 -14.64
C ILE A 8 -16.03 3.64 -15.08
N VAL A 9 -17.04 3.62 -14.20
CA VAL A 9 -18.35 4.23 -14.43
C VAL A 9 -18.69 5.14 -13.25
N ASP A 10 -18.73 6.44 -13.52
CA ASP A 10 -18.89 7.53 -12.54
C ASP A 10 -20.08 8.46 -12.80
N GLU A 11 -20.61 8.49 -14.03
CA GLU A 11 -21.73 9.35 -14.42
C GLU A 11 -23.08 8.85 -13.84
N PHE A 12 -23.83 9.74 -13.17
CA PHE A 12 -25.15 9.44 -12.60
C PHE A 12 -26.16 9.05 -13.68
N GLY A 13 -26.95 8.00 -13.42
CA GLY A 13 -27.92 7.49 -14.39
C GLY A 13 -27.32 6.60 -15.48
N SER A 14 -26.04 6.23 -15.36
CA SER A 14 -25.41 5.25 -16.25
C SER A 14 -25.99 3.85 -16.04
N PHE A 15 -26.12 3.10 -17.14
CA PHE A 15 -26.52 1.71 -17.18
C PHE A 15 -25.47 0.86 -17.87
N ILE A 16 -25.10 -0.26 -17.26
CA ILE A 16 -24.11 -1.20 -17.78
C ILE A 16 -24.80 -2.49 -18.23
N ALA A 17 -24.68 -2.82 -19.51
CA ALA A 17 -25.25 -4.02 -20.11
C ALA A 17 -24.20 -4.84 -20.86
N LYS A 18 -24.36 -6.17 -20.86
CA LYS A 18 -23.63 -7.07 -21.75
C LYS A 18 -24.20 -6.95 -23.17
N LYS A 19 -23.34 -6.76 -24.18
CA LYS A 19 -23.73 -6.85 -25.59
C LYS A 19 -22.59 -7.48 -26.40
N SER A 20 -22.85 -8.64 -27.01
CA SER A 20 -21.93 -9.33 -27.93
C SER A 20 -20.50 -9.50 -27.38
N GLY A 21 -20.36 -9.99 -26.14
CA GLY A 21 -19.04 -10.22 -25.50
C GLY A 21 -18.35 -8.95 -24.97
N ARG A 22 -19.09 -7.84 -24.89
CA ARG A 22 -18.59 -6.54 -24.39
C ARG A 22 -19.49 -6.02 -23.29
N LEU A 23 -18.93 -5.23 -22.38
CA LEU A 23 -19.70 -4.37 -21.50
C LEU A 23 -19.91 -3.03 -22.17
N ARG A 24 -21.16 -2.61 -22.27
CA ARG A 24 -21.57 -1.31 -22.82
C ARG A 24 -22.14 -0.46 -21.69
N VAL A 25 -21.64 0.76 -21.59
CA VAL A 25 -22.13 1.78 -20.66
C VAL A 25 -22.93 2.81 -21.45
N THR A 26 -24.17 3.03 -21.04
CA THR A 26 -25.06 4.04 -21.62
C THR A 26 -25.53 5.01 -20.55
N CYS A 27 -25.58 6.31 -20.85
CA CYS A 27 -26.18 7.32 -19.99
C CYS A 27 -27.18 8.13 -20.82
N GLN A 28 -28.40 8.35 -20.28
CA GLN A 28 -29.47 9.08 -20.98
C GLN A 28 -29.77 8.55 -22.41
N GLY A 29 -29.61 7.24 -22.63
CA GLY A 29 -29.84 6.61 -23.94
C GLY A 29 -28.63 6.67 -24.90
N GLU A 30 -27.59 7.43 -24.57
CA GLU A 30 -26.39 7.56 -25.38
C GLU A 30 -25.29 6.59 -24.93
N LYS A 31 -24.56 6.02 -25.90
CA LYS A 31 -23.41 5.15 -25.64
C LYS A 31 -22.20 5.99 -25.19
N ARG A 32 -21.68 5.71 -23.99
CA ARG A 32 -20.47 6.35 -23.45
C ARG A 32 -19.22 5.55 -23.76
N VAL A 33 -19.19 4.29 -23.36
CA VAL A 33 -18.03 3.41 -23.52
C VAL A 33 -18.45 1.97 -23.79
N GLU A 34 -17.60 1.23 -24.48
CA GLU A 34 -17.79 -0.19 -24.71
C GLU A 34 -16.43 -0.92 -24.62
N ALA A 35 -16.34 -1.87 -23.71
CA ALA A 35 -15.11 -2.58 -23.38
C ALA A 35 -15.29 -4.10 -23.58
N PRO A 36 -14.42 -4.77 -24.36
CA PRO A 36 -14.44 -6.23 -24.49
C PRO A 36 -14.19 -6.93 -23.15
N LEU A 37 -15.02 -7.93 -22.82
CA LEU A 37 -14.85 -8.72 -21.60
C LEU A 37 -13.46 -9.39 -21.55
N MET A 38 -12.97 -9.90 -22.68
CA MET A 38 -11.67 -10.58 -22.77
C MET A 38 -10.45 -9.73 -22.37
N HIS A 39 -10.60 -8.40 -22.31
CA HIS A 39 -9.52 -7.50 -21.92
C HIS A 39 -9.76 -6.87 -20.56
N LEU A 40 -10.97 -7.00 -20.02
CA LEU A 40 -11.33 -6.40 -18.75
C LEU A 40 -10.76 -7.22 -17.60
N GLU A 41 -10.02 -6.54 -16.73
CA GLU A 41 -9.52 -7.09 -15.48
C GLU A 41 -10.40 -6.69 -14.28
N THR A 42 -11.12 -5.57 -14.37
CA THR A 42 -12.00 -5.09 -13.30
C THR A 42 -13.04 -4.11 -13.81
N VAL A 43 -14.15 -3.99 -13.09
CA VAL A 43 -15.16 -2.93 -13.26
C VAL A 43 -15.27 -2.14 -11.96
N LEU A 44 -15.13 -0.82 -12.04
CA LEU A 44 -15.25 0.10 -10.92
C LEU A 44 -16.49 0.98 -11.11
N ILE A 45 -17.41 0.90 -10.16
CA ILE A 45 -18.61 1.73 -10.08
C ILE A 45 -18.34 2.81 -9.03
N SER A 46 -17.90 3.99 -9.46
CA SER A 46 -17.60 5.13 -8.56
C SER A 46 -18.72 6.16 -8.50
N GLY A 47 -19.69 6.10 -9.42
CA GLY A 47 -20.85 6.99 -9.46
C GLY A 47 -22.03 6.48 -8.62
N ARG A 48 -22.82 7.41 -8.09
CA ARG A 48 -24.15 7.06 -7.52
C ARG A 48 -25.18 6.92 -8.63
N GLY A 49 -26.21 6.10 -8.41
CA GLY A 49 -27.29 5.90 -9.38
C GLY A 49 -26.85 5.17 -10.66
N VAL A 50 -25.75 4.42 -10.61
CA VAL A 50 -25.32 3.53 -11.69
C VAL A 50 -26.04 2.19 -11.54
N SER A 51 -26.66 1.74 -12.61
CA SER A 51 -27.37 0.47 -12.69
C SER A 51 -26.62 -0.52 -13.56
N LEU A 52 -26.80 -1.81 -13.28
CA LEU A 52 -26.18 -2.89 -14.05
C LEU A 52 -27.18 -4.02 -14.26
N SER A 53 -27.17 -4.61 -15.45
CA SER A 53 -28.00 -5.78 -15.76
C SER A 53 -27.48 -7.04 -15.03
N SER A 54 -28.37 -8.00 -14.77
CA SER A 54 -27.97 -9.33 -14.29
C SER A 54 -26.94 -10.00 -15.21
N ASP A 55 -27.07 -9.80 -16.52
CA ASP A 55 -26.17 -10.37 -17.53
C ASP A 55 -24.76 -9.75 -17.46
N THR A 56 -24.66 -8.49 -17.04
CA THR A 56 -23.37 -7.86 -16.74
C THR A 56 -22.70 -8.57 -15.56
N VAL A 57 -23.45 -8.81 -14.47
CA VAL A 57 -22.92 -9.52 -13.30
C VAL A 57 -22.49 -10.93 -13.66
N ALA A 58 -23.35 -11.67 -14.36
CA ALA A 58 -23.08 -13.05 -14.77
C ALA A 58 -21.85 -13.12 -15.69
N ALA A 59 -21.77 -12.26 -16.72
CA ALA A 59 -20.64 -12.28 -17.64
C ALA A 59 -19.31 -11.87 -16.98
N CYS A 60 -19.34 -10.90 -16.07
CA CYS A 60 -18.17 -10.56 -15.27
C CYS A 60 -17.76 -11.73 -14.37
N ALA A 61 -18.72 -12.35 -13.67
CA ALA A 61 -18.48 -13.50 -12.82
C ALA A 61 -17.91 -14.71 -13.59
N GLU A 62 -18.49 -15.07 -14.73
CA GLU A 62 -18.03 -16.17 -15.61
C GLU A 62 -16.59 -15.96 -16.08
N GLN A 63 -16.21 -14.72 -16.34
CA GLN A 63 -14.85 -14.36 -16.81
C GLN A 63 -13.89 -14.00 -15.66
N GLY A 64 -14.31 -14.14 -14.40
CA GLY A 64 -13.50 -13.82 -13.24
C GLY A 64 -13.18 -12.33 -13.07
N ILE A 65 -13.98 -11.45 -13.69
CA ILE A 65 -13.83 -9.99 -13.65
C ILE A 65 -14.59 -9.46 -12.41
N PRO A 66 -13.91 -8.99 -11.37
CA PRO A 66 -14.59 -8.45 -10.20
C PRO A 66 -15.20 -7.08 -10.49
N ILE A 67 -16.36 -6.81 -9.87
CA ILE A 67 -17.06 -5.52 -9.92
C ILE A 67 -16.99 -4.89 -8.52
N HIS A 68 -16.43 -3.67 -8.41
CA HIS A 68 -16.32 -2.96 -7.14
C HIS A 68 -17.18 -1.71 -7.15
N PHE A 69 -17.98 -1.56 -6.11
CA PHE A 69 -18.74 -0.34 -5.83
C PHE A 69 -17.93 0.53 -4.90
N LEU A 70 -17.66 1.77 -5.29
CA LEU A 70 -16.86 2.73 -4.53
C LEU A 70 -17.75 3.85 -3.98
N ASP A 71 -17.41 4.38 -2.80
CA ASP A 71 -18.03 5.60 -2.28
C ASP A 71 -17.44 6.86 -2.96
N SER A 72 -17.96 8.04 -2.59
CA SER A 72 -17.47 9.33 -3.09
C SER A 72 -16.01 9.64 -2.73
N ARG A 73 -15.40 8.85 -1.83
CA ARG A 73 -13.99 8.92 -1.43
C ARG A 73 -13.15 7.84 -2.11
N GLY A 74 -13.72 7.07 -3.04
CA GLY A 74 -13.06 6.00 -3.77
C GLY A 74 -12.83 4.73 -2.94
N GLN A 75 -13.47 4.61 -1.78
CA GLN A 75 -13.39 3.43 -0.91
C GLN A 75 -14.40 2.36 -1.35
N PRO A 76 -14.00 1.08 -1.46
CA PRO A 76 -14.94 0.01 -1.79
C PRO A 76 -16.03 -0.14 -0.72
N VAL A 77 -17.29 0.03 -1.09
CA VAL A 77 -18.48 -0.20 -0.25
C VAL A 77 -18.96 -1.64 -0.38
N GLY A 78 -18.78 -2.22 -1.56
CA GLY A 78 -19.17 -3.59 -1.85
C GLY A 78 -18.42 -4.11 -3.07
N SER A 79 -18.26 -5.42 -3.17
CA SER A 79 -17.62 -6.04 -4.33
C SER A 79 -18.38 -7.32 -4.71
N LEU A 80 -18.60 -7.50 -6.00
CA LEU A 80 -19.14 -8.72 -6.58
C LEU A 80 -17.98 -9.50 -7.19
N TYR A 81 -17.81 -10.71 -6.71
CA TYR A 81 -16.89 -11.70 -7.26
C TYR A 81 -17.66 -12.80 -7.94
N SER A 82 -16.97 -13.59 -8.76
CA SER A 82 -17.53 -14.83 -9.27
C SER A 82 -17.94 -15.74 -8.11
N ALA A 83 -19.15 -16.30 -8.19
CA ALA A 83 -19.58 -17.38 -7.31
C ALA A 83 -18.75 -18.66 -7.54
N GLY A 84 -18.17 -18.81 -8.73
CA GLY A 84 -17.19 -19.85 -9.07
C GLY A 84 -15.78 -19.41 -8.68
N LEU A 85 -15.18 -20.10 -7.70
CA LEU A 85 -13.89 -19.77 -7.11
C LEU A 85 -12.65 -20.15 -7.99
N ALA A 86 -12.71 -19.96 -9.31
CA ALA A 86 -11.72 -20.59 -10.19
C ALA A 86 -10.28 -20.01 -10.06
N ALA A 87 -10.12 -18.69 -9.86
CA ALA A 87 -8.80 -18.05 -9.78
C ALA A 87 -8.38 -17.59 -8.37
N THR A 88 -9.33 -17.14 -7.55
CA THR A 88 -9.06 -16.64 -6.19
C THR A 88 -8.73 -17.75 -5.21
N VAL A 89 -9.36 -18.94 -5.32
CA VAL A 89 -9.04 -20.06 -4.41
C VAL A 89 -7.65 -20.63 -4.66
N GLN A 90 -7.18 -20.68 -5.91
CA GLN A 90 -5.80 -21.12 -6.18
C GLN A 90 -4.80 -20.19 -5.48
N THR A 91 -5.00 -18.87 -5.59
CA THR A 91 -4.17 -17.86 -4.92
C THR A 91 -4.21 -18.00 -3.40
N ARG A 92 -5.40 -18.13 -2.81
CA ARG A 92 -5.54 -18.29 -1.35
C ARG A 92 -4.96 -19.63 -0.85
N ARG A 93 -5.17 -20.74 -1.56
CA ARG A 93 -4.54 -22.03 -1.22
C ARG A 93 -3.02 -21.93 -1.29
N ALA A 94 -2.50 -21.26 -2.31
CA ALA A 94 -1.07 -21.04 -2.45
C ALA A 94 -0.51 -20.16 -1.33
N GLN A 95 -1.23 -19.09 -0.96
CA GLN A 95 -0.89 -18.21 0.16
C GLN A 95 -0.86 -18.94 1.50
N LEU A 96 -1.91 -19.71 1.82
CA LEU A 96 -1.96 -20.48 3.06
C LEU A 96 -0.86 -21.54 3.10
N LYS A 97 -0.62 -22.25 1.99
CA LYS A 97 0.48 -23.22 1.90
C LYS A 97 1.85 -22.55 2.08
N ALA A 98 2.03 -21.34 1.57
CA ALA A 98 3.30 -20.60 1.70
C ALA A 98 3.61 -20.19 3.15
N LEU A 99 2.63 -20.21 4.07
CA LEU A 99 2.92 -20.05 5.50
C LEU A 99 3.75 -21.22 6.05
N GLU A 100 3.69 -22.38 5.41
CA GLU A 100 4.33 -23.61 5.86
C GLU A 100 5.58 -23.97 5.04
N ASP A 101 6.05 -23.08 4.15
CA ASP A 101 7.25 -23.33 3.35
C ASP A 101 8.10 -22.06 3.09
N GLU A 102 9.21 -22.24 2.37
CA GLU A 102 10.24 -21.22 2.11
C GLU A 102 9.69 -19.96 1.43
N ARG A 103 8.54 -20.04 0.75
CA ARG A 103 7.92 -18.87 0.11
C ARG A 103 7.51 -17.84 1.16
N GLY A 104 6.99 -18.28 2.31
CA GLY A 104 6.64 -17.36 3.40
C GLY A 104 7.87 -16.67 4.00
N VAL A 105 8.99 -17.39 4.12
CA VAL A 105 10.29 -16.83 4.51
C VAL A 105 10.76 -15.79 3.49
N ALA A 106 10.69 -16.12 2.19
CA ALA A 106 11.08 -15.21 1.12
C ALA A 106 10.25 -13.92 1.13
N VAL A 107 8.93 -14.01 1.29
CA VAL A 107 8.04 -12.83 1.37
C VAL A 107 8.36 -11.98 2.60
N ALA A 108 8.51 -12.60 3.78
CA ALA A 108 8.81 -11.84 5.01
C ALA A 108 10.16 -11.12 4.94
N LYS A 109 11.19 -11.78 4.39
CA LYS A 109 12.51 -11.16 4.17
C LYS A 109 12.44 -10.05 3.12
N ALA A 110 11.70 -10.25 2.04
CA ALA A 110 11.49 -9.22 1.02
C ALA A 110 10.82 -7.98 1.62
N VAL A 111 9.70 -8.14 2.33
CA VAL A 111 8.96 -7.04 2.96
C VAL A 111 9.83 -6.28 3.98
N ALA A 112 10.49 -7.00 4.89
CA ALA A 112 11.37 -6.38 5.89
C ALA A 112 12.57 -5.68 5.24
N GLY A 113 13.19 -6.29 4.22
CA GLY A 113 14.29 -5.71 3.47
C GLY A 113 13.87 -4.46 2.68
N GLY A 114 12.68 -4.49 2.08
CA GLY A 114 12.07 -3.34 1.41
C GLY A 114 11.89 -2.16 2.35
N LYS A 115 11.35 -2.41 3.55
CA LYS A 115 11.21 -1.40 4.61
C LYS A 115 12.55 -0.77 4.98
N ILE A 116 13.56 -1.58 5.28
CA ILE A 116 14.90 -1.10 5.67
C ILE A 116 15.53 -0.25 4.56
N ARG A 117 15.43 -0.70 3.30
CA ARG A 117 15.93 0.06 2.14
C ARG A 117 15.20 1.38 1.97
N ASN A 118 13.87 1.40 2.10
CA ASN A 118 13.07 2.62 1.98
C ASN A 118 13.32 3.61 3.13
N GLN A 119 13.51 3.12 4.36
CA GLN A 119 13.93 3.94 5.51
C GLN A 119 15.29 4.59 5.26
N THR A 120 16.26 3.78 4.84
CA THR A 120 17.60 4.26 4.46
C THR A 120 17.51 5.35 3.39
N ASN A 121 16.80 5.06 2.29
CA ASN A 121 16.65 5.96 1.16
C ASN A 121 15.99 7.29 1.58
N LEU A 122 14.96 7.25 2.43
CA LEU A 122 14.31 8.47 2.92
C LEU A 122 15.25 9.30 3.81
N LEU A 123 16.03 8.69 4.71
CA LEU A 123 17.03 9.42 5.51
C LEU A 123 18.10 10.07 4.63
N LYS A 124 18.57 9.34 3.61
CA LYS A 124 19.53 9.83 2.62
C LYS A 124 18.96 11.00 1.81
N TYR A 125 17.69 10.94 1.44
CA TYR A 125 16.97 12.04 0.78
C TYR A 125 16.83 13.27 1.68
N MET A 126 16.35 13.10 2.92
CA MET A 126 16.05 14.20 3.83
C MET A 126 17.29 14.96 4.32
N SER A 127 18.43 14.28 4.42
CA SER A 127 19.71 14.88 4.81
C SER A 127 20.43 15.59 3.66
N LYS A 128 20.12 15.28 2.39
CA LYS A 128 20.85 15.75 1.20
C LYS A 128 21.13 17.26 1.19
N TYR A 129 20.12 18.08 1.45
CA TYR A 129 20.22 19.55 1.40
C TYR A 129 20.83 20.18 2.67
N ARG A 130 21.17 19.36 3.68
CA ARG A 130 21.79 19.81 4.93
C ARG A 130 23.31 19.70 4.92
N LYS A 131 23.90 19.03 3.93
CA LYS A 131 25.36 18.82 3.82
C LYS A 131 26.19 20.10 3.96
N GLU A 132 25.74 21.20 3.34
CA GLU A 132 26.46 22.48 3.39
C GLU A 132 26.05 23.34 4.57
N LYS A 133 24.76 23.34 4.94
CA LYS A 133 24.20 24.25 5.96
C LYS A 133 24.39 23.73 7.39
N GLN A 134 24.39 22.41 7.58
CA GLN A 134 24.43 21.73 8.87
C GLN A 134 25.25 20.43 8.73
N PRO A 135 26.58 20.53 8.53
CA PRO A 135 27.44 19.39 8.20
C PRO A 135 27.45 18.31 9.29
N ASP A 136 27.44 18.70 10.57
CA ASP A 136 27.46 17.76 11.68
C ASP A 136 26.17 16.92 11.73
N LEU A 137 25.01 17.58 11.61
CA LEU A 137 23.72 16.90 11.54
C LEU A 137 23.62 16.00 10.30
N TYR A 138 24.14 16.46 9.16
CA TYR A 138 24.21 15.64 7.95
C TYR A 138 25.02 14.36 8.19
N ALA A 139 26.20 14.47 8.81
CA ALA A 139 27.05 13.32 9.12
C ALA A 139 26.35 12.34 10.07
N GLU A 140 25.70 12.83 11.12
CA GLU A 140 25.00 12.01 12.10
C GLU A 140 23.80 11.26 11.49
N VAL A 141 22.97 11.95 10.69
CA VAL A 141 21.85 11.30 9.99
C VAL A 141 22.34 10.29 8.96
N ARG A 142 23.47 10.54 8.28
CA ARG A 142 24.06 9.59 7.33
C ARG A 142 24.59 8.35 8.03
N LEU A 143 25.27 8.51 9.16
CA LEU A 143 25.71 7.39 9.99
C LEU A 143 24.52 6.51 10.38
N LEU A 144 23.44 7.10 10.92
CA LEU A 144 22.25 6.34 11.27
C LEU A 144 21.57 5.69 10.06
N ALA A 145 21.59 6.35 8.89
CA ALA A 145 21.06 5.74 7.66
C ALA A 145 21.86 4.49 7.24
N ASP A 146 23.18 4.53 7.36
CA ASP A 146 24.02 3.38 7.05
C ASP A 146 23.86 2.29 8.13
N GLU A 147 23.75 2.63 9.41
CA GLU A 147 23.44 1.67 10.47
C GLU A 147 22.06 1.01 10.28
N VAL A 148 21.05 1.73 9.77
CA VAL A 148 19.76 1.14 9.37
C VAL A 148 20.00 0.11 8.26
N GLN A 149 20.76 0.49 7.23
CA GLN A 149 21.07 -0.37 6.09
C GLN A 149 21.84 -1.64 6.47
N ASP A 150 22.73 -1.58 7.47
CA ASP A 150 23.52 -2.72 7.94
C ASP A 150 22.67 -3.91 8.44
N HIS A 151 21.42 -3.65 8.84
CA HIS A 151 20.49 -4.71 9.26
C HIS A 151 20.07 -5.62 8.08
N LEU A 152 20.29 -5.22 6.82
CA LEU A 152 20.06 -6.08 5.66
C LEU A 152 20.95 -7.32 5.68
N ALA A 153 22.22 -7.16 6.08
CA ALA A 153 23.16 -8.29 6.15
C ALA A 153 22.75 -9.28 7.24
N GLU A 154 22.20 -8.80 8.35
CA GLU A 154 21.62 -9.65 9.38
C GLU A 154 20.36 -10.37 8.88
N LEU A 155 19.46 -9.65 8.20
CA LEU A 155 18.23 -10.21 7.65
C LEU A 155 18.52 -11.36 6.67
N GLU A 156 19.54 -11.22 5.82
CA GLU A 156 19.93 -12.24 4.84
C GLU A 156 20.44 -13.53 5.49
N ARG A 157 21.08 -13.46 6.67
CA ARG A 157 21.64 -14.62 7.38
C ARG A 157 20.59 -15.55 7.98
N TRP A 158 19.39 -15.05 8.27
CA TRP A 158 18.33 -15.89 8.83
C TRP A 158 17.83 -16.88 7.77
N GLN A 159 17.83 -18.17 8.14
CA GLN A 159 17.36 -19.30 7.33
C GLN A 159 16.32 -20.08 8.11
N GLY A 160 15.29 -20.56 7.42
CA GLY A 160 14.23 -21.39 7.98
C GLY A 160 13.45 -22.01 6.84
N ASP A 161 12.86 -23.18 7.10
CA ASP A 161 12.07 -23.91 6.10
C ASP A 161 10.67 -23.31 5.98
N ALA A 162 10.20 -22.62 7.04
CA ALA A 162 8.94 -21.90 7.05
C ALA A 162 8.99 -20.63 7.93
N ILE A 163 8.01 -19.74 7.77
CA ILE A 163 8.09 -18.41 8.39
C ILE A 163 8.06 -18.46 9.92
N GLN A 164 7.37 -19.43 10.52
CA GLN A 164 7.32 -19.60 11.98
C GLN A 164 8.69 -19.81 12.61
N ASP A 165 9.67 -20.35 11.87
CA ASP A 165 10.99 -20.69 12.38
C ASP A 165 11.82 -19.43 12.68
N ILE A 166 11.63 -18.38 11.88
CA ILE A 166 12.46 -17.17 11.91
C ILE A 166 11.70 -15.85 12.05
N ARG A 167 10.36 -15.88 12.17
CA ARG A 167 9.53 -14.67 12.28
C ARG A 167 10.02 -13.72 13.38
N GLY A 168 10.36 -14.26 14.56
CA GLY A 168 10.82 -13.47 15.70
C GLY A 168 12.13 -12.72 15.41
N GLN A 169 13.04 -13.38 14.71
CA GLN A 169 14.35 -12.87 14.32
C GLN A 169 14.21 -11.76 13.27
N ILE A 170 13.33 -11.95 12.27
CA ILE A 170 13.02 -10.92 11.27
C ILE A 170 12.40 -9.69 11.95
N LEU A 171 11.38 -9.87 12.80
CA LEU A 171 10.75 -8.78 13.55
C LEU A 171 11.75 -8.04 14.47
N SER A 172 12.66 -8.78 15.10
CA SER A 172 13.71 -8.20 15.95
C SER A 172 14.69 -7.35 15.14
N THR A 173 15.12 -7.85 13.97
CA THR A 173 16.01 -7.15 13.03
C THR A 173 15.35 -5.87 12.52
N GLU A 174 14.10 -5.97 12.07
CA GLU A 174 13.28 -4.84 11.62
C GLU A 174 13.09 -3.80 12.73
N GLY A 175 12.73 -4.23 13.95
CA GLY A 175 12.50 -3.31 15.07
C GLY A 175 13.75 -2.53 15.48
N ARG A 176 14.95 -3.15 15.42
CA ARG A 176 16.22 -2.45 15.66
C ARG A 176 16.55 -1.43 14.57
N ALA A 177 16.30 -1.77 13.30
CA ALA A 177 16.44 -0.83 12.20
C ALA A 177 15.46 0.35 12.35
N ALA A 178 14.19 0.08 12.65
CA ALA A 178 13.17 1.10 12.87
C ALA A 178 13.51 2.04 14.04
N LYS A 179 14.11 1.53 15.13
CA LYS A 179 14.55 2.36 16.26
C LYS A 179 15.58 3.42 15.81
N LYS A 180 16.59 3.01 15.03
CA LYS A 180 17.60 3.93 14.48
C LYS A 180 17.01 4.89 13.46
N TYR A 181 16.10 4.41 12.61
CA TYR A 181 15.37 5.25 11.67
C TYR A 181 14.64 6.39 12.39
N TRP A 182 13.84 6.10 13.42
CA TRP A 182 13.10 7.12 14.15
C TRP A 182 14.00 8.03 15.00
N GLN A 183 15.13 7.53 15.49
CA GLN A 183 16.17 8.36 16.11
C GLN A 183 16.69 9.40 15.11
N ALA A 184 17.04 8.99 13.89
CA ALA A 184 17.52 9.91 12.85
C ALA A 184 16.46 10.95 12.46
N ILE A 185 15.19 10.56 12.39
CA ILE A 185 14.09 11.50 12.15
C ILE A 185 13.98 12.54 13.27
N GLY A 186 14.17 12.14 14.53
CA GLY A 186 14.21 13.06 15.68
C GLY A 186 15.27 14.15 15.53
N LEU A 187 16.43 13.83 14.95
CA LEU A 187 17.53 14.77 14.74
C LEU A 187 17.24 15.82 13.66
N LEU A 188 16.30 15.56 12.73
CA LEU A 188 16.01 16.49 11.64
C LEU A 188 15.38 17.81 12.11
N GLN A 189 14.99 17.93 13.39
CA GLN A 189 14.43 19.16 13.98
C GLN A 189 13.25 19.72 13.19
N ILE A 190 12.47 18.85 12.56
CA ILE A 190 11.22 19.21 11.85
C ILE A 190 10.00 19.15 12.77
N MET A 191 10.19 18.70 14.00
CA MET A 191 9.16 18.55 15.04
C MET A 191 9.56 19.39 16.25
N ASP A 192 8.63 19.57 17.17
CA ASP A 192 8.90 20.15 18.48
C ASP A 192 9.96 19.33 19.22
N ALA A 193 10.77 20.00 20.04
CA ALA A 193 11.86 19.38 20.80
C ALA A 193 11.38 18.27 21.75
N GLU A 194 10.09 18.28 22.12
CA GLU A 194 9.45 17.31 23.02
C GLU A 194 8.89 16.08 22.30
N TRP A 195 9.14 15.92 20.99
CA TRP A 195 8.63 14.76 20.24
C TRP A 195 9.11 13.44 20.88
N PRO A 196 8.20 12.56 21.34
CA PRO A 196 8.56 11.42 22.18
C PRO A 196 9.09 10.21 21.39
N GLY A 197 9.48 10.40 20.13
CA GLY A 197 9.70 9.32 19.18
C GLY A 197 8.40 8.76 18.60
N ARG A 198 8.52 7.71 17.77
CA ARG A 198 7.37 7.08 17.11
C ARG A 198 6.43 6.42 18.13
N ARG A 199 5.19 6.88 18.20
CA ARG A 199 4.09 6.29 19.00
C ARG A 199 2.90 5.93 18.13
N THR A 200 2.59 4.64 18.06
CA THR A 200 1.46 4.15 17.25
C THR A 200 0.12 4.27 17.98
N GLN A 201 0.00 3.78 19.22
CA GLN A 201 -1.23 3.90 20.03
C GLN A 201 -1.05 4.98 21.10
N GLY A 202 -2.11 5.73 21.38
CA GLY A 202 -2.09 6.80 22.39
C GLY A 202 -1.19 8.00 22.01
N ALA A 203 -1.04 8.27 20.71
CA ALA A 203 -0.31 9.44 20.24
C ALA A 203 -1.02 10.72 20.71
N THR A 204 -0.28 11.60 21.37
CA THR A 204 -0.76 12.90 21.85
C THR A 204 -0.09 14.08 21.15
N ASP A 205 0.93 13.80 20.32
CA ASP A 205 1.65 14.80 19.53
C ASP A 205 1.13 14.87 18.07
N PRO A 206 1.17 16.07 17.44
CA PRO A 206 0.67 16.27 16.08
C PRO A 206 1.36 15.39 15.03
N PHE A 207 2.65 15.12 15.18
CA PHE A 207 3.43 14.38 14.19
C PHE A 207 3.04 12.91 14.13
N ASN A 208 2.97 12.23 15.29
CA ASN A 208 2.49 10.85 15.36
C ASN A 208 1.01 10.75 14.97
N ALA A 209 0.18 11.73 15.33
CA ALA A 209 -1.21 11.78 14.90
C ALA A 209 -1.33 11.83 13.37
N ALA A 210 -0.53 12.69 12.72
CA ALA A 210 -0.48 12.80 11.26
C ALA A 210 0.04 11.52 10.59
N LEU A 211 1.10 10.90 11.12
CA LEU A 211 1.61 9.61 10.63
C LEU A 211 0.55 8.51 10.75
N ASN A 212 -0.09 8.38 11.91
CA ASN A 212 -1.15 7.38 12.15
C ASN A 212 -2.31 7.54 11.17
N TYR A 213 -2.74 8.77 10.94
CA TYR A 213 -3.82 9.07 10.00
C TYR A 213 -3.42 8.76 8.55
N GLY A 214 -2.22 9.18 8.14
CA GLY A 214 -1.67 8.87 6.82
C GLY A 214 -1.50 7.36 6.58
N TYR A 215 -1.03 6.61 7.58
CA TYR A 215 -0.96 5.15 7.51
C TYR A 215 -2.34 4.52 7.40
N GLY A 216 -3.36 5.04 8.08
CA GLY A 216 -4.74 4.58 7.93
C GLY A 216 -5.26 4.70 6.49
N ILE A 217 -4.93 5.80 5.80
CA ILE A 217 -5.24 5.99 4.37
C ILE A 217 -4.48 4.97 3.52
N LEU A 218 -3.20 4.74 3.83
CA LEU A 218 -2.37 3.80 3.09
C LEU A 218 -2.85 2.35 3.26
N TYR A 219 -3.25 1.95 4.48
CA TYR A 219 -3.79 0.62 4.76
C TYR A 219 -4.98 0.30 3.88
N SER A 220 -5.92 1.24 3.69
CA SER A 220 -7.08 0.99 2.83
C SER A 220 -6.71 0.80 1.36
N GLN A 221 -5.66 1.48 0.87
CA GLN A 221 -5.16 1.27 -0.49
C GLN A 221 -4.50 -0.10 -0.66
N VAL A 222 -3.71 -0.51 0.32
CA VAL A 222 -3.01 -1.81 0.31
C VAL A 222 -4.01 -2.96 0.44
N GLU A 223 -4.97 -2.86 1.37
CA GLU A 223 -6.05 -3.84 1.53
C GLU A 223 -6.85 -4.02 0.24
N ARG A 224 -7.26 -2.89 -0.38
CA ARG A 224 -7.91 -2.93 -1.69
C ARG A 224 -7.07 -3.66 -2.72
N ALA A 225 -5.77 -3.37 -2.81
CA ALA A 225 -4.88 -3.99 -3.77
C ALA A 225 -4.71 -5.52 -3.57
N LEU A 226 -4.60 -5.95 -2.32
CA LEU A 226 -4.52 -7.38 -1.94
C LEU A 226 -5.79 -8.13 -2.33
N VAL A 227 -6.95 -7.56 -2.00
CA VAL A 227 -8.25 -8.10 -2.36
C VAL A 227 -8.39 -8.22 -3.89
N LEU A 228 -7.99 -7.18 -4.63
CA LEU A 228 -7.99 -7.16 -6.10
C LEU A 228 -7.01 -8.17 -6.71
N ALA A 229 -5.95 -8.55 -6.00
CA ALA A 229 -5.00 -9.58 -6.43
C ALA A 229 -5.46 -11.01 -6.09
N GLY A 230 -6.61 -11.17 -5.42
CA GLY A 230 -7.14 -12.47 -5.00
C GLY A 230 -6.50 -13.03 -3.74
N LEU A 231 -5.73 -12.23 -3.01
CA LEU A 231 -5.12 -12.60 -1.73
C LEU A 231 -6.11 -12.41 -0.58
N ASP A 232 -5.87 -13.11 0.53
CA ASP A 232 -6.57 -12.89 1.79
C ASP A 232 -5.81 -11.84 2.62
N PRO A 233 -6.40 -10.64 2.88
CA PRO A 233 -5.76 -9.60 3.70
C PRO A 233 -5.44 -10.02 5.13
N TYR A 234 -6.08 -11.07 5.64
CA TYR A 234 -5.96 -11.54 7.02
C TYR A 234 -4.99 -12.71 7.20
N ALA A 235 -4.28 -13.12 6.15
CA ALA A 235 -3.27 -14.18 6.21
C ALA A 235 -1.88 -13.65 5.82
N GLY A 236 -1.26 -12.92 6.74
CA GLY A 236 0.09 -12.36 6.61
C GLY A 236 1.19 -13.35 7.01
N PHE A 237 2.42 -13.04 6.61
CA PHE A 237 3.61 -13.83 6.87
C PHE A 237 4.37 -13.31 8.10
N LEU A 238 4.64 -12.00 8.15
CA LEU A 238 5.49 -11.38 9.15
C LEU A 238 4.71 -10.90 10.37
N HIS A 239 3.63 -10.15 10.17
CA HIS A 239 2.76 -9.70 11.25
C HIS A 239 1.75 -10.80 11.61
N VAL A 240 1.68 -11.17 12.89
CA VAL A 240 0.84 -12.28 13.35
C VAL A 240 -0.66 -12.03 13.25
N ASP A 241 -1.37 -13.11 12.92
CA ASP A 241 -2.82 -13.26 12.95
C ASP A 241 -3.32 -13.15 14.40
N ARG A 242 -3.63 -11.92 14.82
CA ARG A 242 -4.61 -11.73 15.88
C ARG A 242 -5.99 -11.70 15.23
N PRO A 243 -7.02 -12.36 15.81
CA PRO A 243 -8.38 -12.29 15.27
C PRO A 243 -8.77 -10.85 14.94
N GLY A 244 -9.17 -10.62 13.68
CA GLY A 244 -9.63 -9.32 13.19
C GLY A 244 -8.53 -8.35 12.69
N LYS A 245 -7.25 -8.74 12.66
CA LYS A 245 -6.19 -7.91 12.06
C LYS A 245 -5.86 -8.38 10.65
N ALA A 246 -5.92 -7.47 9.68
CA ALA A 246 -5.47 -7.70 8.31
C ALA A 246 -3.93 -7.79 8.26
N SER A 247 -3.37 -8.92 8.71
CA SER A 247 -1.93 -9.16 8.86
C SER A 247 -1.16 -8.95 7.55
N LEU A 248 -1.70 -9.40 6.42
CA LEU A 248 -1.05 -9.20 5.12
C LEU A 248 -1.04 -7.72 4.69
N VAL A 249 -2.03 -6.93 5.10
CA VAL A 249 -2.01 -5.47 4.89
C VAL A 249 -0.84 -4.86 5.64
N PHE A 250 -0.60 -5.28 6.88
CA PHE A 250 0.54 -4.80 7.67
C PHE A 250 1.89 -5.28 7.16
N ASP A 251 1.93 -6.40 6.43
CA ASP A 251 3.14 -6.80 5.72
C ASP A 251 3.37 -5.91 4.50
N LEU A 252 2.44 -5.93 3.53
CA LEU A 252 2.67 -5.27 2.24
C LEU A 252 2.77 -3.75 2.36
N VAL A 253 2.15 -3.14 3.39
CA VAL A 253 2.28 -1.70 3.62
C VAL A 253 3.72 -1.25 3.89
N GLU A 254 4.56 -2.12 4.44
CA GLU A 254 5.92 -1.76 4.85
C GLU A 254 6.80 -1.33 3.68
N GLU A 255 6.48 -1.76 2.45
CA GLU A 255 7.15 -1.29 1.22
C GLU A 255 6.83 0.17 0.88
N PHE A 256 5.73 0.71 1.39
CA PHE A 256 5.18 1.99 0.95
C PHE A 256 5.15 3.08 2.02
N ARG A 257 5.30 2.72 3.32
CA ARG A 257 5.19 3.69 4.44
C ARG A 257 6.05 4.92 4.23
N GLN A 258 7.33 4.73 3.92
CA GLN A 258 8.26 5.86 3.77
C GLN A 258 7.89 6.74 2.57
N THR A 259 7.63 6.11 1.43
CA THR A 259 7.41 6.80 0.16
C THR A 259 6.08 7.53 0.10
N ALA A 260 5.02 6.93 0.67
CA ALA A 260 3.66 7.46 0.63
C ALA A 260 3.35 8.38 1.82
N VAL A 261 3.76 7.99 3.04
CA VAL A 261 3.33 8.65 4.28
C VAL A 261 4.46 9.42 4.93
N ASP A 262 5.56 8.77 5.32
CA ASP A 262 6.61 9.42 6.11
C ASP A 262 7.16 10.65 5.38
N ARG A 263 7.53 10.50 4.10
CA ARG A 263 7.99 11.60 3.25
C ARG A 263 6.97 12.74 3.16
N THR A 264 5.69 12.41 3.05
CA THR A 264 4.61 13.40 2.93
C THR A 264 4.42 14.17 4.23
N VAL A 265 4.35 13.47 5.36
CA VAL A 265 4.19 14.08 6.68
C VAL A 265 5.43 14.91 7.03
N MET A 266 6.63 14.40 6.80
CA MET A 266 7.86 15.18 6.99
C MET A 266 7.88 16.43 6.13
N ALA A 267 7.43 16.37 4.88
CA ALA A 267 7.34 17.54 4.01
C ALA A 267 6.29 18.57 4.51
N ILE A 268 5.21 18.12 5.16
CA ILE A 268 4.22 19.02 5.78
C ILE A 268 4.89 19.83 6.90
N PHE A 269 5.53 19.13 7.83
CA PHE A 269 6.17 19.73 9.00
C PHE A 269 7.39 20.59 8.63
N ASN A 270 8.22 20.14 7.69
CA ASN A 270 9.38 20.89 7.20
C ASN A 270 9.00 22.18 6.46
N ARG A 271 7.73 22.35 6.05
CA ARG A 271 7.18 23.59 5.46
C ARG A 271 6.50 24.49 6.50
N GLY A 272 6.53 24.15 7.78
CA GLY A 272 5.90 24.91 8.85
C GLY A 272 4.37 24.90 8.80
N MET A 273 3.74 23.93 8.13
CA MET A 273 2.28 23.80 8.16
C MET A 273 1.84 23.29 9.53
N ALA A 274 1.07 24.12 10.24
CA ALA A 274 0.50 23.75 11.53
C ALA A 274 -0.47 22.56 11.37
N ILE A 275 -0.29 21.54 12.21
CA ILE A 275 -1.20 20.42 12.35
C ILE A 275 -1.83 20.53 13.74
N GLU A 276 -3.10 20.90 13.77
CA GLU A 276 -3.82 21.14 15.02
C GLU A 276 -4.48 19.85 15.54
N LEU A 277 -4.50 19.75 16.87
CA LEU A 277 -5.23 18.72 17.61
C LEU A 277 -6.38 19.37 18.39
N ASP A 278 -7.49 18.66 18.51
CA ASP A 278 -8.60 19.02 19.39
C ASP A 278 -8.28 18.76 20.87
N ASP A 279 -9.18 19.16 21.77
CA ASP A 279 -9.05 18.98 23.22
C ASP A 279 -8.90 17.52 23.67
N ARG A 280 -9.14 16.55 22.77
CA ARG A 280 -8.99 15.11 23.00
C ARG A 280 -7.73 14.54 22.31
N HIS A 281 -6.80 15.41 21.92
CA HIS A 281 -5.58 15.07 21.17
C HIS A 281 -5.81 14.38 19.82
N ARG A 282 -6.96 14.64 19.17
CA ARG A 282 -7.26 14.11 17.83
C ARG A 282 -7.06 15.19 16.78
N LEU A 283 -6.64 14.82 15.58
CA LEU A 283 -6.55 15.77 14.46
C LEU A 283 -7.90 16.47 14.23
N THR A 284 -7.86 17.80 14.11
CA THR A 284 -9.01 18.61 13.67
C THR A 284 -9.48 18.19 12.28
N GLU A 285 -10.68 18.61 11.87
CA GLU A 285 -11.20 18.25 10.55
C GLU A 285 -10.33 18.84 9.43
N GLU A 286 -9.88 20.09 9.61
CA GLU A 286 -8.99 20.83 8.72
C GLU A 286 -7.64 20.11 8.58
N ALA A 287 -7.05 19.69 9.71
CA ALA A 287 -5.80 18.94 9.71
C ALA A 287 -5.95 17.60 8.99
N ARG A 288 -7.03 16.84 9.28
CA ARG A 288 -7.33 15.58 8.58
C ARG A 288 -7.48 15.78 7.07
N ARG A 289 -8.23 16.79 6.64
CA ARG A 289 -8.44 17.12 5.22
C ARG A 289 -7.12 17.44 4.54
N SER A 290 -6.31 18.32 5.13
CA SER A 290 -4.99 18.73 4.61
C SER A 290 -4.01 17.56 4.49
N ILE A 291 -3.96 16.67 5.50
CA ILE A 291 -3.10 15.47 5.46
C ILE A 291 -3.60 14.50 4.40
N ALA A 292 -4.92 14.24 4.36
CA ALA A 292 -5.52 13.33 3.39
C ALA A 292 -5.25 13.77 1.95
N GLU A 293 -5.46 15.04 1.63
CA GLU A 293 -5.18 15.61 0.31
C GLU A 293 -3.74 15.37 -0.12
N LYS A 294 -2.77 15.62 0.76
CA LYS A 294 -1.34 15.46 0.45
C LYS A 294 -0.93 14.01 0.30
N VAL A 295 -1.45 13.11 1.15
CA VAL A 295 -1.18 11.67 1.04
C VAL A 295 -1.82 11.10 -0.24
N LEU A 296 -3.05 11.49 -0.56
CA LEU A 296 -3.73 11.07 -1.80
C LEU A 296 -3.05 11.63 -3.05
N ALA A 297 -2.57 12.87 -3.01
CA ALA A 297 -1.75 13.46 -4.06
C ALA A 297 -0.44 12.68 -4.22
N ARG A 298 0.21 12.29 -3.12
CA ARG A 298 1.41 11.46 -3.16
C ARG A 298 1.15 10.08 -3.76
N LEU A 299 0.01 9.46 -3.46
CA LEU A 299 -0.41 8.20 -4.06
C LEU A 299 -0.72 8.30 -5.56
N ASN A 300 -1.04 9.50 -6.06
CA ASN A 300 -1.17 9.80 -7.50
C ASN A 300 0.15 10.16 -8.16
N ALA A 301 1.17 10.55 -7.39
CA ALA A 301 2.46 10.94 -7.93
C ALA A 301 3.16 9.73 -8.58
N VAL A 302 3.92 10.02 -9.63
CA VAL A 302 4.49 9.02 -10.51
C VAL A 302 5.91 8.66 -10.09
N GLU A 303 6.15 7.38 -9.82
CA GLU A 303 7.45 6.81 -9.46
C GLU A 303 8.00 5.91 -10.57
N PRO A 304 9.33 5.84 -10.73
CA PRO A 304 9.97 4.84 -11.59
C PRO A 304 9.75 3.43 -11.01
N TYR A 305 9.29 2.51 -11.84
CA TYR A 305 9.04 1.12 -11.47
C TYR A 305 9.03 0.24 -12.72
N GLU A 306 9.81 -0.85 -12.72
CA GLU A 306 9.95 -1.79 -13.84
C GLU A 306 10.17 -1.08 -15.18
N GLU A 307 11.25 -0.27 -15.27
CA GLU A 307 11.67 0.51 -16.46
C GLU A 307 10.70 1.61 -16.93
N LYS A 308 9.53 1.71 -16.30
CA LYS A 308 8.48 2.66 -16.65
C LYS A 308 8.14 3.54 -15.46
N ARG A 309 7.12 4.39 -15.65
CA ARG A 309 6.67 5.37 -14.68
C ARG A 309 5.20 5.14 -14.39
N TYR A 310 4.87 4.90 -13.13
CA TYR A 310 3.50 4.59 -12.71
C TYR A 310 3.12 5.42 -11.47
N PRO A 311 1.84 5.83 -11.34
CA PRO A 311 1.33 6.34 -10.07
C PRO A 311 1.60 5.36 -8.93
N LEU A 312 1.98 5.85 -7.75
CA LEU A 312 2.30 4.98 -6.62
C LEU A 312 1.17 3.99 -6.27
N ARG A 313 -0.09 4.42 -6.38
CA ARG A 313 -1.27 3.54 -6.22
C ARG A 313 -1.30 2.36 -7.20
N ALA A 314 -0.81 2.55 -8.43
CA ALA A 314 -0.74 1.49 -9.42
C ALA A 314 0.40 0.51 -9.08
N ILE A 315 1.51 1.02 -8.56
CA ILE A 315 2.63 0.20 -8.07
C ILE A 315 2.17 -0.68 -6.88
N ILE A 316 1.37 -0.14 -5.96
CA ILE A 316 0.76 -0.94 -4.87
C ILE A 316 -0.08 -2.10 -5.44
N GLN A 317 -0.89 -1.84 -6.48
CA GLN A 317 -1.66 -2.89 -7.16
C GLN A 317 -0.77 -3.92 -7.87
N MET A 318 0.31 -3.47 -8.52
CA MET A 318 1.27 -4.35 -9.19
C MET A 318 2.01 -5.23 -8.18
N GLN A 319 2.44 -4.67 -7.04
CA GLN A 319 3.10 -5.41 -5.96
C GLN A 319 2.20 -6.50 -5.37
N ALA A 320 0.93 -6.20 -5.11
CA ALA A 320 -0.04 -7.22 -4.70
C ALA A 320 -0.19 -8.36 -5.73
N ARG A 321 -0.16 -8.04 -7.03
CA ARG A 321 -0.19 -9.05 -8.11
C ARG A 321 1.11 -9.84 -8.21
N HIS A 322 2.26 -9.20 -7.99
CA HIS A 322 3.57 -9.86 -7.98
C HIS A 322 3.66 -10.86 -6.84
N LEU A 323 3.17 -10.47 -5.66
CA LEU A 323 3.06 -11.36 -4.52
C LEU A 323 2.15 -12.56 -4.86
N ALA A 324 0.96 -12.31 -5.41
CA ALA A 324 0.06 -13.39 -5.81
C ALA A 324 0.68 -14.35 -6.84
N GLY A 325 1.37 -13.82 -7.86
CA GLY A 325 2.07 -14.62 -8.87
C GLY A 325 3.24 -15.42 -8.29
N PHE A 326 4.02 -14.83 -7.36
CA PHE A 326 5.07 -15.54 -6.65
C PHE A 326 4.52 -16.70 -5.83
N LEU A 327 3.44 -16.46 -5.07
CA LEU A 327 2.79 -17.50 -4.27
C LEU A 327 2.27 -18.63 -5.15
N ARG A 328 1.73 -18.35 -6.33
CA ARG A 328 1.29 -19.37 -7.31
C ARG A 328 2.44 -20.07 -8.05
N GLY A 329 3.69 -19.66 -7.85
CA GLY A 329 4.86 -20.22 -8.57
C GLY A 329 5.01 -19.71 -10.01
N GLU A 330 4.27 -18.67 -10.39
CA GLU A 330 4.38 -18.00 -11.70
C GLU A 330 5.58 -17.05 -11.75
N ARG A 331 6.11 -16.66 -10.58
CA ARG A 331 7.33 -15.86 -10.43
C ARG A 331 8.33 -16.60 -9.57
N VAL A 332 9.60 -16.52 -9.97
CA VAL A 332 10.72 -17.17 -9.26
C VAL A 332 11.01 -16.47 -7.93
N ARG A 333 10.86 -15.15 -7.87
CA ARG A 333 11.14 -14.35 -6.67
C ARG A 333 10.11 -13.23 -6.51
N TYR A 334 9.88 -12.86 -5.26
CA TYR A 334 9.18 -11.63 -4.89
C TYR A 334 10.20 -10.54 -4.54
N GLU A 335 10.15 -9.42 -5.27
CA GLU A 335 11.01 -8.27 -5.02
C GLU A 335 10.17 -7.11 -4.46
N PRO A 336 10.53 -6.57 -3.29
CA PRO A 336 9.76 -5.50 -2.67
C PRO A 336 9.93 -4.20 -3.45
N PHE A 337 8.94 -3.33 -3.40
CA PHE A 337 9.09 -1.97 -3.91
C PHE A 337 10.12 -1.19 -3.06
N VAL A 338 11.13 -0.64 -3.74
CA VAL A 338 12.12 0.26 -3.15
C VAL A 338 12.12 1.56 -3.95
N ALA A 339 11.75 2.66 -3.32
CA ALA A 339 11.74 3.97 -3.95
C ALA A 339 13.17 4.49 -4.14
N ALA A 340 13.40 5.16 -5.27
CA ALA A 340 14.63 5.92 -5.48
C ALA A 340 14.68 7.16 -4.55
N TRP A 341 15.90 7.57 -4.15
CA TRP A 341 16.14 8.78 -3.33
C TRP A 341 16.90 9.86 -4.09
#